data_AF-A0A478FPL4-F1
#
_entry.id   AF-A0A478FPL4-F1
#
_cell.length_a   1.000
_cell.length_b   1.000
_cell.length_c   1.000
_cell.angle_alpha   90.00
_cell.angle_beta   90.00
_cell.angle_gamma   90.00
#
_symmetry.space_group_name_H-M   'P 1'
#
loop_
_entity.id
_entity.type
_entity.pdbx_description
1 polymer ?
#
loop_
_entity_poly.entity_id
_entity_poly.type
_entity_poly.pdbx_seq_one_letter_code
_entity_poly.pdbx_strand_id
1 'polypeptide(L)'
;MALNNFWANFVALFIGTVSITYAATTDGVGRYGIRVWDQFGEKLKPLKNLNDDGVWDEWVDRWVDLVLSHKSPDHKKIKSNYWMNEVIEIGEEKENEQFLNKAIPNITGDDKYKKENDDQKKALAKKPENKPFLLPKIEKLREECKYAYGKYINPDANPKESWFKALEQKSKKSITDDENYAYWKDVYIACYNKWDKNNLPSLWMTKENKHLYLPKSKQKIN
;
A
#
# COMPACT_ATOMS: atom_id res chain seq x y z
N MET A 1 -1.46 24.46 -24.18
CA MET A 1 -2.87 24.62 -23.74
C MET A 1 -3.74 23.37 -23.98
N ALA A 2 -3.37 22.41 -24.83
CA ALA A 2 -4.17 21.20 -25.11
C ALA A 2 -3.92 19.99 -24.17
N LEU A 3 -2.76 19.92 -23.48
CA LEU A 3 -2.41 18.76 -22.65
C LEU A 3 -3.17 18.73 -21.32
N ASN A 4 -3.35 19.88 -20.65
CA ASN A 4 -4.04 19.95 -19.34
C ASN A 4 -5.53 19.59 -19.43
N ASN A 5 -6.19 19.89 -20.55
CA ASN A 5 -7.59 19.49 -20.78
C ASN A 5 -7.74 17.98 -21.04
N PHE A 6 -6.73 17.30 -21.58
CA PHE A 6 -6.79 15.85 -21.75
C PHE A 6 -6.69 15.12 -20.40
N TRP A 7 -5.79 15.57 -19.52
CA TRP A 7 -5.59 14.99 -18.18
C TRP A 7 -6.79 15.22 -17.24
N ALA A 8 -7.36 16.42 -17.23
CA ALA A 8 -8.56 16.70 -16.44
C ALA A 8 -9.76 15.88 -16.92
N ASN A 9 -9.90 15.68 -18.24
CA ASN A 9 -10.92 14.80 -18.80
C ASN A 9 -10.66 13.33 -18.49
N PHE A 10 -9.41 12.87 -18.43
CA PHE A 10 -9.07 11.48 -18.08
C PHE A 10 -9.32 11.17 -16.60
N VAL A 11 -9.01 12.11 -15.69
CA VAL A 11 -9.34 12.01 -14.27
C VAL A 11 -10.85 12.09 -14.05
N ALA A 12 -11.55 12.98 -14.75
CA ALA A 12 -13.01 13.07 -14.72
C ALA A 12 -13.69 11.84 -15.35
N LEU A 13 -13.10 11.23 -16.39
CA LEU A 13 -13.51 9.94 -16.94
C LEU A 13 -13.23 8.80 -15.97
N PHE A 14 -12.09 8.78 -15.27
CA PHE A 14 -11.82 7.78 -14.23
C PHE A 14 -12.83 7.87 -13.09
N ILE A 15 -13.08 9.07 -12.58
CA ILE A 15 -14.07 9.30 -11.53
C ILE A 15 -15.48 8.97 -12.06
N GLY A 16 -15.81 9.40 -13.28
CA GLY A 16 -17.11 9.18 -13.93
C GLY A 16 -17.40 7.70 -14.22
N THR A 17 -16.43 6.94 -14.72
CA THR A 17 -16.60 5.51 -15.04
C THR A 17 -16.72 4.68 -13.76
N VAL A 18 -15.94 5.01 -12.72
CA VAL A 18 -16.06 4.37 -11.40
C VAL A 18 -17.40 4.72 -10.75
N SER A 19 -17.93 5.93 -10.96
CA SER A 19 -19.26 6.35 -10.48
C SER A 19 -20.40 5.65 -11.20
N ILE A 20 -20.29 5.45 -12.52
CA ILE A 20 -21.30 4.73 -13.34
C ILE A 20 -21.34 3.23 -12.98
N THR A 21 -20.18 2.63 -12.71
CA THR A 21 -20.11 1.22 -12.27
C THR A 21 -20.74 1.04 -10.87
N TYR A 22 -20.61 2.05 -10.00
CA TYR A 22 -21.18 2.07 -8.65
C TYR A 22 -22.72 2.18 -8.62
N ALA A 23 -23.32 2.85 -9.61
CA ALA A 23 -24.77 2.96 -9.72
C ALA A 23 -25.46 1.64 -10.10
N ALA A 24 -24.70 0.67 -10.64
CA ALA A 24 -25.23 -0.61 -11.13
C ALA A 24 -25.07 -1.78 -10.14
N THR A 25 -24.25 -1.65 -9.09
CA THR A 25 -24.06 -2.68 -8.07
C THR A 25 -24.77 -2.26 -6.77
N THR A 26 -26.09 -2.37 -6.80
CA THR A 26 -26.96 -2.17 -5.64
C THR A 26 -26.77 -3.29 -4.62
N ASP A 27 -26.14 -2.97 -3.49
CA ASP A 27 -26.40 -3.59 -2.20
C ASP A 27 -26.55 -2.49 -1.13
N GLY A 28 -27.78 -2.00 -0.98
CA GLY A 28 -28.48 -1.83 0.29
C GLY A 28 -27.87 -1.13 1.51
N VAL A 29 -26.74 -0.42 1.43
CA VAL A 29 -26.20 0.37 2.55
C VAL A 29 -25.93 1.78 2.05
N GLY A 30 -26.60 2.78 2.64
CA GLY A 30 -26.61 4.18 2.21
C GLY A 30 -25.24 4.89 2.21
N ARG A 31 -24.35 4.52 1.29
CA ARG A 31 -23.00 5.07 1.15
C ARG A 31 -22.69 5.27 -0.32
N TYR A 32 -22.79 6.52 -0.77
CA TYR A 32 -22.33 6.99 -2.09
C TYR A 32 -20.78 6.99 -2.22
N GLY A 33 -20.08 6.10 -1.52
CA GLY A 33 -18.64 6.18 -1.30
C GLY A 33 -17.84 5.27 -2.24
N ILE A 34 -17.02 5.83 -3.12
CA ILE A 34 -16.03 5.07 -3.89
C ILE A 34 -14.89 4.64 -2.95
N ARG A 35 -14.63 3.34 -2.79
CA ARG A 35 -13.43 2.90 -2.05
C ARG A 35 -12.18 3.26 -2.85
N VAL A 36 -11.13 3.62 -2.14
CA VAL A 36 -9.82 3.93 -2.74
C VAL A 36 -9.37 2.82 -3.69
N TRP A 37 -9.67 1.59 -3.33
CA TRP A 37 -9.18 0.41 -4.03
C TRP A 37 -10.04 -0.10 -5.17
N ASP A 38 -11.31 0.29 -5.22
CA ASP A 38 -12.20 -0.11 -6.33
C ASP A 38 -11.70 0.45 -7.67
N GLN A 39 -10.89 1.50 -7.64
CA GLN A 39 -10.18 2.07 -8.80
C GLN A 39 -9.12 1.13 -9.39
N PHE A 40 -8.74 0.08 -8.68
CA PHE A 40 -7.69 -0.86 -9.06
C PHE A 40 -8.22 -2.26 -9.40
N GLY A 41 -9.54 -2.49 -9.31
CA GLY A 41 -10.18 -3.75 -9.66
C GLY A 41 -9.56 -4.97 -8.96
N GLU A 42 -9.38 -6.08 -9.69
CA GLU A 42 -8.86 -7.36 -9.19
C GLU A 42 -7.35 -7.35 -8.82
N LYS A 43 -6.69 -6.20 -8.90
CA LYS A 43 -5.24 -6.12 -8.79
C LYS A 43 -4.72 -6.03 -7.34
N LEU A 44 -5.63 -6.11 -6.37
CA LEU A 44 -5.32 -6.16 -4.94
C LEU A 44 -4.86 -7.55 -4.52
N LYS A 45 -3.98 -7.61 -3.53
CA LYS A 45 -3.62 -8.87 -2.90
C LYS A 45 -4.81 -9.39 -2.09
N PRO A 46 -5.28 -10.61 -2.33
CA PRO A 46 -6.46 -11.13 -1.66
C PRO A 46 -6.16 -11.38 -0.18
N LEU A 47 -7.09 -10.99 0.70
CA LEU A 47 -7.01 -11.22 2.14
C LEU A 47 -7.52 -12.62 2.52
N LYS A 48 -7.21 -13.64 1.71
CA LYS A 48 -7.55 -15.05 1.94
C LYS A 48 -6.99 -15.56 3.27
N ASN A 49 -7.50 -16.69 3.74
CA ASN A 49 -7.07 -17.27 5.01
C ASN A 49 -5.61 -17.74 4.88
N LEU A 50 -4.77 -17.45 5.88
CA LEU A 50 -3.36 -17.85 5.87
C LEU A 50 -3.16 -19.36 5.91
N ASN A 51 -4.18 -20.11 6.30
CA ASN A 51 -4.17 -21.57 6.29
C ASN A 51 -4.58 -22.18 4.94
N ASP A 52 -5.03 -21.36 3.98
CA ASP A 52 -5.31 -21.83 2.63
C ASP A 52 -4.00 -22.12 1.90
N ASP A 53 -4.02 -23.14 1.05
CA ASP A 53 -2.86 -23.58 0.28
C ASP A 53 -2.22 -22.43 -0.51
N GLY A 54 -0.91 -22.24 -0.34
CA GLY A 54 -0.12 -21.22 -1.02
C GLY A 54 -0.28 -19.78 -0.52
N VAL A 55 -1.32 -19.47 0.27
CA VAL A 55 -1.57 -18.08 0.73
C VAL A 55 -0.49 -17.60 1.70
N TRP A 56 -0.05 -18.48 2.61
CA TRP A 56 1.06 -18.18 3.51
C TRP A 56 2.33 -17.77 2.73
N ASP A 57 2.73 -18.59 1.76
CA ASP A 57 3.95 -18.39 0.99
C ASP A 57 3.93 -17.08 0.19
N GLU A 58 2.79 -16.75 -0.41
CA GLU A 58 2.63 -15.47 -1.11
C GLU A 58 2.79 -14.27 -0.17
N TRP A 59 2.31 -14.37 1.08
CA TRP A 59 2.45 -13.30 2.07
C TRP A 59 3.85 -13.23 2.64
N VAL A 60 4.52 -14.37 2.83
CA VAL A 60 5.95 -14.41 3.17
C VAL A 60 6.78 -13.75 2.08
N ASP A 61 6.59 -14.12 0.82
CA ASP A 61 7.34 -13.54 -0.31
C ASP A 61 7.19 -12.02 -0.36
N ARG A 62 5.94 -11.54 -0.23
CA ARG A 62 5.65 -10.11 -0.18
C ARG A 62 6.36 -9.44 1.00
N TRP A 63 6.32 -10.04 2.18
CA TRP A 63 6.96 -9.48 3.35
C TRP A 63 8.49 -9.38 3.14
N VAL A 64 9.14 -10.41 2.59
CA VAL A 64 10.57 -10.38 2.25
C VAL A 64 10.90 -9.27 1.27
N ASP A 65 10.14 -9.16 0.18
CA ASP A 65 10.31 -8.08 -0.82
C ASP A 65 10.20 -6.69 -0.18
N LEU A 66 9.29 -6.51 0.78
CA LEU A 66 9.12 -5.24 1.49
C LEU A 66 10.27 -4.93 2.45
N VAL A 67 10.75 -5.92 3.21
CA VAL A 67 11.89 -5.76 4.12
C VAL A 67 13.14 -5.33 3.33
N LEU A 68 13.36 -5.91 2.15
CA LEU A 68 14.53 -5.62 1.31
C LEU A 68 14.32 -4.43 0.37
N SER A 69 13.13 -3.82 0.40
CA SER A 69 12.73 -2.80 -0.58
C SER A 69 13.64 -1.58 -0.58
N HIS A 70 14.31 -1.22 0.53
CA HIS A 70 15.21 -0.04 0.59
C HIS A 70 16.40 -0.11 -0.37
N LYS A 71 16.79 -1.31 -0.82
CA LYS A 71 17.84 -1.54 -1.82
C LYS A 71 17.30 -1.78 -3.24
N SER A 72 15.98 -1.82 -3.41
CA SER A 72 15.34 -1.99 -4.71
C SER A 72 15.32 -0.69 -5.53
N PRO A 73 14.94 -0.71 -6.82
CA PRO A 73 14.69 0.52 -7.59
C PRO A 73 13.64 1.42 -6.94
N ASP A 74 13.70 2.74 -7.20
CA ASP A 74 12.86 3.75 -6.53
C ASP A 74 11.35 3.45 -6.58
N HIS A 75 10.87 2.81 -7.64
CA HIS A 75 9.46 2.46 -7.83
C HIS A 75 8.96 1.30 -6.95
N LYS A 76 9.88 0.59 -6.29
CA LYS A 76 9.59 -0.50 -5.35
C LYS A 76 9.93 -0.17 -3.90
N LYS A 77 10.64 0.94 -3.67
CA LYS A 77 11.03 1.40 -2.33
C LYS A 77 9.83 1.89 -1.53
N ILE A 78 9.67 1.35 -0.33
CA ILE A 78 8.88 1.96 0.73
C ILE A 78 9.66 3.17 1.27
N LYS A 79 8.99 4.32 1.44
CA LYS A 79 9.65 5.60 1.80
C LYS A 79 9.10 6.29 3.03
N SER A 80 7.88 5.99 3.43
CA SER A 80 7.22 6.63 4.57
C SER A 80 7.79 6.06 5.88
N ASN A 81 8.07 6.98 6.81
CA ASN A 81 8.58 6.62 8.14
C ASN A 81 7.66 5.66 8.87
N TYR A 82 6.34 5.78 8.68
CA TYR A 82 5.36 4.87 9.26
C TYR A 82 5.60 3.44 8.78
N TRP A 83 5.65 3.19 7.48
CA TRP A 83 5.87 1.83 6.97
C TRP A 83 7.26 1.30 7.33
N MET A 84 8.29 2.15 7.20
CA MET A 84 9.68 1.77 7.47
C MET A 84 9.91 1.42 8.94
N ASN A 85 9.26 2.09 9.90
CA ASN A 85 9.56 1.90 11.32
C ASN A 85 8.46 1.19 12.10
N GLU A 86 7.20 1.34 11.69
CA GLU A 86 6.06 0.84 12.44
C GLU A 86 5.42 -0.39 11.81
N VAL A 87 5.56 -0.65 10.51
CA VAL A 87 4.89 -1.79 9.85
C VAL A 87 5.86 -2.90 9.48
N ILE A 88 6.89 -2.54 8.69
CA ILE A 88 7.84 -3.50 8.10
C ILE A 88 9.18 -3.49 8.81
N GLU A 89 9.53 -2.42 9.53
CA GLU A 89 10.80 -2.31 10.28
C GLU A 89 12.02 -2.58 9.37
N ILE A 90 12.16 -1.72 8.37
CA ILE A 90 13.15 -1.81 7.29
C ILE A 90 14.49 -1.24 7.74
N GLY A 91 15.58 -1.95 7.41
CA GLY A 91 16.96 -1.49 7.55
C GLY A 91 17.90 -2.60 8.01
N GLU A 92 19.18 -2.45 7.68
CA GLU A 92 20.20 -3.48 7.92
C GLU A 92 20.34 -3.88 9.40
N GLU A 93 20.14 -2.91 10.30
CA GLU A 93 20.20 -3.07 11.75
C GLU A 93 18.87 -3.51 12.39
N LYS A 94 17.81 -3.67 11.60
CA LYS A 94 16.49 -4.10 12.10
C LYS A 94 16.41 -5.62 12.16
N GLU A 95 15.67 -6.10 13.16
CA GLU A 95 15.50 -7.54 13.42
C GLU A 95 15.05 -8.32 12.18
N ASN A 96 14.18 -7.71 11.37
CA ASN A 96 13.61 -8.35 10.17
C ASN A 96 14.67 -8.65 9.11
N GLU A 97 15.56 -7.69 8.82
CA GLU A 97 16.62 -7.89 7.84
C GLU A 97 17.75 -8.76 8.41
N GLN A 98 18.08 -8.60 9.69
CA GLN A 98 19.03 -9.48 10.38
C GLN A 98 18.57 -10.94 10.37
N PHE A 99 17.27 -11.18 10.58
CA PHE A 99 16.67 -12.51 10.46
C PHE A 99 16.86 -13.08 9.06
N LEU A 100 16.55 -12.31 8.00
CA LEU A 100 16.71 -12.75 6.63
C LEU A 100 18.17 -13.04 6.26
N ASN A 101 19.10 -12.22 6.75
CA ASN A 101 20.53 -12.40 6.49
C ASN A 101 21.11 -13.69 7.10
N LYS A 102 20.40 -14.38 8.01
CA LYS A 102 20.77 -15.73 8.46
C LYS A 102 20.77 -16.76 7.33
N ALA A 103 20.08 -16.50 6.21
CA ALA A 103 20.08 -17.35 5.03
C ALA A 103 21.43 -17.33 4.31
N ILE A 104 22.18 -16.23 4.45
CA ILE A 104 23.39 -15.91 3.68
C ILE A 104 24.52 -15.44 4.61
N PRO A 105 24.92 -16.23 5.62
CA PRO A 105 25.75 -15.75 6.75
C PRO A 105 27.12 -15.20 6.35
N ASN A 106 27.65 -15.62 5.19
CA ASN A 106 28.99 -15.24 4.72
C ASN A 106 28.98 -14.17 3.63
N ILE A 107 27.80 -13.65 3.24
CA ILE A 107 27.67 -12.65 2.17
C ILE A 107 27.60 -11.26 2.79
N THR A 108 28.45 -10.35 2.30
CA THR A 108 28.57 -8.99 2.81
C THR A 108 28.33 -7.93 1.72
N GLY A 109 28.13 -6.68 2.13
CA GLY A 109 27.95 -5.55 1.21
C GLY A 109 26.74 -5.70 0.28
N ASP A 110 26.85 -5.13 -0.91
CA ASP A 110 25.78 -5.09 -1.91
C ASP A 110 25.41 -6.48 -2.44
N ASP A 111 26.31 -7.46 -2.33
CA ASP A 111 26.06 -8.83 -2.74
C ASP A 111 24.88 -9.44 -1.98
N LYS A 112 24.58 -8.96 -0.76
CA LYS A 112 23.41 -9.39 0.02
C LYS A 112 22.08 -9.18 -0.70
N TYR A 113 22.01 -8.30 -1.70
CA TYR A 113 20.77 -7.88 -2.37
C TYR A 113 20.70 -8.34 -3.84
N LYS A 114 21.47 -9.38 -4.18
CA LYS A 114 21.35 -10.09 -5.46
C LYS A 114 20.11 -10.98 -5.44
N LYS A 115 19.52 -11.19 -6.61
CA LYS A 115 18.31 -12.00 -6.78
C LYS A 115 18.45 -13.40 -6.18
N GLU A 116 19.59 -14.05 -6.39
CA GLU A 116 19.86 -15.40 -5.88
C GLU A 116 19.84 -15.44 -4.34
N ASN A 117 20.24 -14.35 -3.69
CA ASN A 117 20.26 -14.22 -2.24
C ASN A 117 18.88 -13.84 -1.70
N ASP A 118 18.11 -13.04 -2.43
CA ASP A 118 16.71 -12.77 -2.11
C ASP A 118 15.86 -14.05 -2.17
N ASP A 119 16.12 -14.92 -3.14
CA ASP A 119 15.47 -16.23 -3.25
C ASP A 119 15.83 -17.15 -2.06
N GLN A 120 17.09 -17.13 -1.60
CA GLN A 120 17.50 -17.84 -0.39
C GLN A 120 16.83 -17.28 0.88
N LYS A 121 16.69 -15.96 0.98
CA LYS A 121 15.97 -15.29 2.08
C LYS A 121 14.49 -15.67 2.10
N LYS A 122 13.84 -15.74 0.94
CA LYS A 122 12.45 -16.23 0.79
C LYS A 122 12.34 -17.70 1.22
N ALA A 123 13.25 -18.55 0.76
CA ALA A 123 13.27 -19.96 1.13
C ALA A 123 13.46 -20.16 2.63
N LEU A 124 14.34 -19.38 3.28
CA LEU A 124 14.49 -19.38 4.74
C LEU A 124 13.18 -18.97 5.42
N ALA A 125 12.57 -17.87 4.99
CA ALA A 125 11.37 -17.34 5.63
C ALA A 125 10.19 -18.32 5.56
N LYS A 126 10.05 -19.10 4.49
CA LYS A 126 8.96 -20.07 4.34
C LYS A 126 9.09 -21.32 5.21
N LYS A 127 10.24 -21.56 5.85
CA LYS A 127 10.42 -22.77 6.65
C LYS A 127 9.45 -22.83 7.84
N PRO A 128 8.84 -23.99 8.16
CA PRO A 128 7.86 -24.12 9.23
C PRO A 128 8.34 -23.63 10.60
N GLU A 129 9.60 -23.86 10.93
CA GLU A 129 10.22 -23.42 12.19
C GLU A 129 10.28 -21.90 12.35
N ASN A 130 10.21 -21.14 11.25
CA ASN A 130 10.24 -19.68 11.25
C ASN A 130 8.84 -19.06 11.30
N LYS A 131 7.78 -19.87 11.16
CA LYS A 131 6.39 -19.40 11.22
C LYS A 131 6.06 -18.63 12.51
N PRO A 132 6.50 -19.03 13.72
CA PRO A 132 6.24 -18.26 14.94
C PRO A 132 6.81 -16.84 14.91
N PHE A 133 7.98 -16.66 14.28
CA PHE A 133 8.61 -15.35 14.14
C PHE A 133 7.87 -14.46 13.12
N LEU A 134 7.41 -15.05 12.02
CA LEU A 134 6.83 -14.34 10.88
C LEU A 134 5.33 -14.09 11.00
N LEU A 135 4.58 -14.97 11.66
CA LEU A 135 3.13 -14.86 11.79
C LEU A 135 2.68 -13.48 12.26
N PRO A 136 3.18 -12.92 13.39
CA PRO A 136 2.75 -11.60 13.84
C PRO A 136 3.10 -10.48 12.83
N LYS A 137 4.19 -10.64 12.07
CA LYS A 137 4.66 -9.65 11.08
C LYS A 137 3.79 -9.67 9.82
N ILE A 138 3.43 -10.87 9.36
CA ILE A 138 2.53 -11.08 8.22
C ILE A 138 1.10 -10.65 8.58
N GLU A 139 0.62 -10.96 9.79
CA GLU A 139 -0.69 -10.50 10.26
C GLU A 139 -0.76 -8.98 10.34
N LYS A 140 0.28 -8.33 10.87
CA LYS A 140 0.38 -6.87 10.90
C LYS A 140 0.29 -6.26 9.49
N LEU A 141 1.05 -6.79 8.54
CA LEU A 141 0.96 -6.38 7.13
C LEU A 141 -0.44 -6.59 6.53
N ARG A 142 -1.07 -7.75 6.79
CA ARG A 142 -2.44 -8.05 6.31
C ARG A 142 -3.48 -7.11 6.90
N GLU A 143 -3.37 -6.78 8.18
CA GLU A 143 -4.27 -5.84 8.86
C GLU A 143 -4.08 -4.41 8.34
N GLU A 144 -2.86 -3.98 7.99
CA GLU A 144 -2.66 -2.70 7.29
C GLU A 144 -3.35 -2.67 5.93
N CYS A 145 -3.20 -3.74 5.14
CA CYS A 145 -3.88 -3.82 3.85
C CYS A 145 -5.40 -3.84 4.00
N LYS A 146 -5.94 -4.60 4.96
CA LYS A 146 -7.37 -4.63 5.29
C LYS A 146 -7.89 -3.27 5.73
N TYR A 147 -7.15 -2.57 6.58
CA TYR A 147 -7.48 -1.22 7.01
C TYR A 147 -7.55 -0.27 5.81
N ALA A 148 -6.57 -0.33 4.92
CA ALA A 148 -6.56 0.48 3.72
C ALA A 148 -7.72 0.14 2.78
N TYR A 149 -8.06 -1.15 2.62
CA TYR A 149 -9.18 -1.60 1.77
C TYR A 149 -10.53 -1.03 2.20
N GLY A 150 -10.68 -0.72 3.50
CA GLY A 150 -11.87 -0.09 4.05
C GLY A 150 -11.97 1.44 3.87
N LYS A 151 -11.05 2.08 3.13
CA LYS A 151 -11.04 3.55 2.99
C LYS A 151 -11.71 4.03 1.71
N TYR A 152 -12.32 5.20 1.82
CA TYR A 152 -13.15 5.82 0.80
C TYR A 152 -12.58 7.15 0.36
N ILE A 153 -12.72 7.43 -0.93
CA ILE A 153 -12.33 8.68 -1.59
C ILE A 153 -13.32 9.81 -1.29
N ASN A 154 -14.58 9.46 -1.00
CA ASN A 154 -15.68 10.42 -0.92
C ASN A 154 -15.51 11.40 0.29
N PRO A 155 -15.63 12.72 0.05
CA PRO A 155 -15.58 13.76 1.09
C PRO A 155 -16.68 13.68 2.16
N ASP A 156 -17.82 13.04 1.87
CA ASP A 156 -18.94 12.87 2.81
C ASP A 156 -18.81 11.59 3.65
N ALA A 157 -17.79 10.76 3.39
CA ALA A 157 -17.50 9.63 4.24
C ALA A 157 -17.15 10.11 5.65
N ASN A 158 -17.64 9.40 6.67
CA ASN A 158 -17.25 9.58 8.06
C ASN A 158 -15.72 9.77 8.12
N PRO A 159 -15.19 10.75 8.87
CA PRO A 159 -13.73 10.94 8.98
C PRO A 159 -12.99 9.63 9.21
N LYS A 160 -13.53 8.70 10.01
CA LYS A 160 -12.99 7.33 10.26
C LYS A 160 -12.80 6.46 9.01
N GLU A 161 -13.51 6.77 7.93
CA GLU A 161 -13.52 6.02 6.67
C GLU A 161 -12.80 6.78 5.56
N SER A 162 -12.49 8.07 5.79
CA SER A 162 -11.75 8.90 4.84
C SER A 162 -10.31 8.45 4.70
N TRP A 163 -9.89 8.25 3.45
CA TRP A 163 -8.49 7.96 3.10
C TRP A 163 -7.55 9.12 3.46
N PHE A 164 -8.05 10.36 3.38
CA PHE A 164 -7.29 11.57 3.64
C PHE A 164 -6.87 11.70 5.11
N LYS A 165 -7.60 11.01 6.00
CA LYS A 165 -7.35 10.98 7.45
C LYS A 165 -6.81 9.62 7.93
N ALA A 166 -6.47 8.72 7.02
CA ALA A 166 -6.09 7.36 7.34
C ALA A 166 -4.80 7.29 8.19
N LEU A 167 -3.73 7.96 7.78
CA LEU A 167 -2.48 7.92 8.54
C LEU A 167 -2.61 8.63 9.90
N GLU A 168 -3.31 9.76 9.96
CA GLU A 168 -3.61 10.47 11.22
C GLU A 168 -4.33 9.55 12.22
N GLN A 169 -5.30 8.76 11.77
CA GLN A 169 -6.01 7.79 12.61
C GLN A 169 -5.12 6.65 13.10
N LYS A 170 -4.26 6.11 12.24
CA LYS A 170 -3.35 5.00 12.57
C LYS A 170 -2.25 5.43 13.53
N SER A 171 -1.61 6.56 13.23
CA SER A 171 -0.50 7.11 14.01
C SER A 171 -0.95 7.83 15.28
N LYS A 172 -2.23 8.24 15.36
CA LYS A 172 -2.80 9.09 16.43
C LYS A 172 -2.03 10.41 16.61
N LYS A 173 -1.39 10.89 15.54
CA LYS A 173 -0.60 12.12 15.50
C LYS A 173 -1.19 13.04 14.45
N SER A 174 -0.97 14.35 14.60
CA SER A 174 -1.22 15.28 13.49
C SER A 174 -0.26 14.96 12.36
N ILE A 175 -0.79 14.74 11.17
CA ILE A 175 -0.04 14.31 9.98
C ILE A 175 -0.31 15.32 8.87
N THR A 176 0.75 15.69 8.17
CA THR A 176 0.64 16.55 7.00
C THR A 176 0.07 15.77 5.81
N ASP A 177 -0.55 16.47 4.86
CA ASP A 177 -1.11 15.80 3.68
C ASP A 177 -0.03 15.08 2.86
N ASP A 178 1.18 15.66 2.78
CA ASP A 178 2.30 15.07 2.05
C ASP A 178 2.76 13.74 2.68
N GLU A 179 2.76 13.65 4.01
CA GLU A 179 3.00 12.39 4.73
C GLU A 179 1.88 11.36 4.49
N ASN A 180 0.62 11.80 4.47
CA ASN A 180 -0.50 10.90 4.16
C ASN A 180 -0.43 10.38 2.70
N TYR A 181 -0.05 11.23 1.75
CA TYR A 181 0.17 10.79 0.36
C TYR A 181 1.34 9.83 0.22
N ALA A 182 2.45 10.07 0.94
CA ALA A 182 3.58 9.15 0.98
C ALA A 182 3.17 7.78 1.55
N TYR A 183 2.39 7.77 2.64
CA TYR A 183 1.81 6.56 3.20
C TYR A 183 1.00 5.79 2.16
N TRP A 184 0.09 6.44 1.46
CA TRP A 184 -0.77 5.75 0.48
C TRP A 184 -0.01 5.18 -0.72
N LYS A 185 1.08 5.82 -1.15
CA LYS A 185 1.98 5.25 -2.16
C LYS A 185 2.62 3.95 -1.68
N ASP A 186 3.06 3.91 -0.42
CA ASP A 186 3.64 2.71 0.18
C ASP A 186 2.61 1.62 0.43
N VAL A 187 1.41 1.99 0.87
CA VAL A 187 0.28 1.06 0.98
C VAL A 187 0.02 0.40 -0.38
N TYR A 188 0.04 1.17 -1.48
CA TYR A 188 -0.08 0.61 -2.82
C TYR A 188 1.02 -0.39 -3.12
N ILE A 189 2.29 -0.03 -2.89
CA ILE A 189 3.44 -0.94 -3.10
C ILE A 189 3.27 -2.24 -2.29
N ALA A 190 2.82 -2.14 -1.04
CA ALA A 190 2.65 -3.27 -0.13
C ALA A 190 1.47 -4.18 -0.48
N CYS A 191 0.32 -3.60 -0.82
CA CYS A 191 -0.94 -4.34 -0.94
C CYS A 191 -1.34 -4.67 -2.40
N TYR A 192 -0.65 -4.10 -3.40
CA TYR A 192 -0.90 -4.37 -4.82
C TYR A 192 -0.13 -5.60 -5.32
N ASN A 193 -0.74 -6.39 -6.21
CA ASN A 193 -0.16 -7.66 -6.67
C ASN A 193 1.22 -7.51 -7.34
N LYS A 194 1.50 -6.41 -8.05
CA LYS A 194 2.75 -6.27 -8.83
C LYS A 194 3.94 -5.58 -8.15
N TRP A 195 3.83 -5.18 -6.87
CA TRP A 195 4.93 -4.54 -6.10
C TRP A 195 5.68 -3.45 -6.90
N ASP A 196 4.95 -2.54 -7.54
CA ASP A 196 5.55 -1.52 -8.41
C ASP A 196 4.61 -0.31 -8.52
N LYS A 197 5.07 0.83 -7.99
CA LYS A 197 4.34 2.10 -7.98
C LYS A 197 4.18 2.74 -9.36
N ASN A 198 4.91 2.30 -10.39
CA ASN A 198 4.70 2.76 -11.76
C ASN A 198 3.32 2.36 -12.30
N ASN A 199 2.66 1.38 -11.67
CA ASN A 199 1.29 0.99 -11.99
C ASN A 199 0.23 1.91 -11.34
N LEU A 200 0.64 2.86 -10.49
CA LEU A 200 -0.26 3.88 -9.97
C LEU A 200 -0.71 4.80 -11.11
N PRO A 201 -2.02 5.05 -11.25
CA PRO A 201 -2.51 6.08 -12.15
C PRO A 201 -1.80 7.41 -11.88
N SER A 202 -1.43 8.12 -12.94
CA SER A 202 -0.85 9.45 -12.82
C SER A 202 -1.79 10.35 -12.01
N LEU A 203 -1.22 11.12 -11.07
CA LEU A 203 -1.97 12.00 -10.16
C LEU A 203 -2.92 11.28 -9.18
N TRP A 204 -2.80 9.96 -9.03
CA TRP A 204 -3.52 9.23 -8.00
C TRP A 204 -3.15 9.78 -6.63
N MET A 205 -4.13 10.37 -5.95
CA MET A 205 -4.00 10.80 -4.57
C MET A 205 -2.77 11.70 -4.36
N THR A 206 -2.55 12.65 -5.29
CA THR A 206 -1.48 13.65 -5.21
C THR A 206 -2.01 15.01 -4.73
N LYS A 207 -1.08 15.88 -4.34
CA LYS A 207 -1.36 17.26 -3.93
C LYS A 207 -2.07 18.05 -5.03
N GLU A 208 -1.74 17.84 -6.31
CA GLU A 208 -2.39 18.55 -7.43
C GLU A 208 -3.90 18.26 -7.47
N ASN A 209 -4.29 17.03 -7.17
CA ASN A 209 -5.68 16.59 -7.23
C ASN A 209 -6.41 16.68 -5.88
N LYS A 210 -5.77 17.21 -4.85
CA LYS A 210 -6.34 17.36 -3.49
C LYS A 210 -7.74 17.99 -3.52
N HIS A 211 -7.92 19.01 -4.36
CA HIS A 211 -9.18 19.75 -4.48
C HIS A 211 -10.36 18.85 -4.88
N LEU A 212 -10.13 17.76 -5.62
CA LEU A 212 -11.15 16.78 -6.00
C LEU A 212 -11.68 15.97 -4.79
N TYR A 213 -10.94 15.98 -3.69
CA TYR A 213 -11.22 15.14 -2.50
C TYR A 213 -11.57 15.97 -1.26
N LEU A 214 -11.50 17.30 -1.35
CA LEU A 214 -11.96 18.21 -0.30
C LEU A 214 -13.43 18.56 -0.50
N PRO A 215 -14.23 18.72 0.57
CA PRO A 215 -15.60 19.21 0.45
C PRO A 215 -15.62 20.61 -0.19
N LYS A 216 -16.64 20.90 -1.02
CA LYS A 216 -16.77 22.16 -1.80
C LYS A 216 -16.56 23.43 -0.97
N SER A 217 -16.97 23.42 0.29
CA SER A 217 -16.79 24.54 1.24
C SER A 217 -15.33 24.87 1.56
N LYS A 218 -14.41 23.92 1.35
CA LYS A 218 -12.96 24.05 1.56
C LYS A 218 -12.15 24.15 0.25
N GLN A 219 -12.82 24.19 -0.90
CA GLN A 219 -12.20 24.34 -2.23
C GLN A 219 -11.96 25.80 -2.63
N LYS A 220 -12.08 26.78 -1.70
CA LYS A 220 -11.83 28.19 -2.01
C LYS A 220 -10.38 28.36 -2.48
N ILE A 221 -10.30 28.78 -3.74
CA ILE A 221 -9.10 29.04 -4.53
C ILE A 221 -8.40 30.27 -3.94
N ASN A 222 -7.10 30.13 -3.64
CA ASN A 222 -6.15 31.24 -3.75
C ASN A 222 -5.62 31.25 -5.19
#